data_AF-A0A392VKK1-F1
#
_entry.id   AF-A0A392VKK1-F1
#
_cell.length_a   1.000
_cell.length_b   1.000
_cell.length_c   1.000
_cell.angle_alpha   90.00
_cell.angle_beta   90.00
_cell.angle_gamma   90.00
#
_symmetry.space_group_name_H-M   'P 1'
#
loop_
_entity.id
_entity.type
_entity.pdbx_description
1 polymer ?
#
loop_
_entity_poly.entity_id
_entity_poly.type
_entity_poly.pdbx_seq_one_letter_code
_entity_poly.pdbx_strand_id
1 'polypeptide(L)' 'MNLLTEAIDNCPVIQPLIVLDWKLNAETKEWQVPIKWDDLFPEDSTWESYQDIMDTYPN' A
#
# COMPACT_ATOMS: atom_id res chain seq x y z
N MET A 1 21.97 2.88 12.09
CA MET A 1 20.61 2.67 11.56
C MET A 1 20.36 3.77 10.54
N ASN A 2 20.51 3.48 9.25
CA ASN A 2 20.04 4.38 8.19
C ASN A 2 18.55 4.11 8.05
N LEU A 3 17.70 5.01 8.52
CA LEU A 3 16.30 5.04 8.07
C LEU A 3 16.36 5.42 6.59
N LEU A 4 16.15 4.43 5.71
CA LEU A 4 15.84 4.71 4.31
C LEU A 4 14.67 5.68 4.32
N THR A 5 14.84 6.83 3.70
CA THR A 5 13.82 7.88 3.68
C THR A 5 12.56 7.28 3.06
N GLU A 6 11.49 7.12 3.84
CA GLU A 6 10.26 6.46 3.40
C GLU A 6 9.50 7.27 2.34
N ALA A 7 9.83 8.56 2.22
CA ALA A 7 9.28 9.47 1.21
C ALA A 7 10.34 10.48 0.70
N ILE A 8 10.33 10.76 -0.60
CA ILE A 8 11.11 11.83 -1.24
C ILE A 8 10.11 12.84 -1.81
N ASP A 9 10.26 14.13 -1.48
CA ASP A 9 9.36 15.20 -1.93
C ASP A 9 7.86 14.95 -1.63
N ASN A 10 7.55 14.41 -0.43
CA ASN A 10 6.22 13.96 0.01
C ASN A 10 5.60 12.82 -0.82
N CYS A 11 6.35 12.21 -1.73
CA CYS A 11 5.93 11.00 -2.43
C CYS A 11 6.55 9.77 -1.75
N PRO A 12 5.77 8.72 -1.48
CA PRO A 12 6.31 7.45 -1.01
C PRO A 12 7.37 6.92 -1.96
N VAL A 13 8.48 6.42 -1.40
CA VAL A 13 9.58 5.87 -2.21
C VAL A 13 9.20 4.57 -2.90
N ILE A 14 8.30 3.79 -2.29
CA ILE A 14 7.73 2.58 -2.87
C ILE A 14 6.40 2.88 -3.55
N GLN A 15 6.09 2.15 -4.62
CA GLN A 15 4.85 2.32 -5.39
C GLN A 15 4.04 1.03 -5.36
N PRO A 16 2.69 1.09 -5.35
CA PRO A 16 1.86 -0.09 -5.49
C PRO A 16 2.03 -0.67 -6.90
N LEU A 17 2.42 -1.95 -7.01
CA LEU A 17 2.59 -2.63 -8.29
C LEU A 17 1.28 -3.28 -8.76
N ILE A 18 0.59 -3.99 -7.87
CA ILE A 18 -0.66 -4.69 -8.21
C ILE A 18 -1.53 -4.91 -6.97
N VAL A 19 -2.85 -4.77 -7.16
CA VAL A 19 -3.87 -5.20 -6.20
C VAL A 19 -4.15 -6.68 -6.43
N LEU A 20 -3.93 -7.51 -5.41
CA LEU A 20 -4.09 -8.96 -5.55
C LEU A 20 -5.52 -9.45 -5.26
N ASP A 21 -6.24 -8.77 -4.36
CA ASP A 21 -7.58 -9.18 -3.89
C ASP A 21 -8.30 -7.99 -3.20
N TRP A 22 -9.43 -8.24 -2.55
CA TRP A 22 -10.09 -7.30 -1.63
C TRP A 22 -10.81 -8.02 -0.50
N LYS A 23 -10.89 -7.37 0.66
CA LYS A 23 -11.72 -7.84 1.78
C LYS A 23 -12.37 -6.66 2.51
N LEU A 24 -13.52 -6.90 3.12
CA LEU A 24 -14.13 -5.93 4.01
C LEU A 24 -13.61 -6.17 5.43
N ASN A 25 -13.00 -5.15 6.04
CA ASN A 25 -12.62 -5.21 7.45
C ASN A 25 -13.90 -5.24 8.31
N ALA A 26 -14.08 -6.30 9.10
CA ALA A 26 -15.28 -6.49 9.89
C ALA A 26 -15.44 -5.45 11.02
N GLU A 27 -14.31 -4.95 11.53
CA GLU A 27 -14.23 -4.00 12.65
C GLU A 27 -14.43 -2.56 12.18
N THR A 28 -13.69 -2.12 11.17
CA THR A 28 -13.75 -0.74 10.66
C THR A 28 -14.82 -0.54 9.58
N LYS A 29 -15.34 -1.62 8.99
CA LYS A 29 -16.25 -1.60 7.82
C LYS A 29 -15.63 -0.95 6.58
N GLU A 30 -14.30 -0.91 6.50
CA GLU A 30 -13.57 -0.36 5.36
C GLU A 30 -13.08 -1.48 4.43
N TRP A 31 -13.00 -1.16 3.15
CA TRP A 31 -12.38 -2.05 2.18
C TRP A 31 -10.87 -2.02 2.33
N GLN A 32 -10.29 -3.20 2.46
CA GLN A 32 -8.84 -3.39 2.45
C GLN A 32 -8.43 -4.16 1.20
N VAL A 33 -7.32 -3.73 0.61
CA VAL A 33 -6.72 -4.35 -0.56
C VAL A 33 -5.29 -4.79 -0.22
N PRO A 34 -4.90 -6.03 -0.54
CA PRO A 34 -3.52 -6.44 -0.46
C PRO A 34 -2.77 -5.84 -1.64
N ILE A 35 -1.80 -4.99 -1.33
CA ILE A 35 -0.91 -4.36 -2.30
C ILE A 35 0.37 -5.16 -2.36
N LYS A 36 0.70 -5.65 -3.55
CA LYS A 36 2.07 -5.99 -3.87
C LYS A 36 2.78 -4.70 -4.25
N TRP A 37 3.85 -4.40 -3.55
CA TRP A 37 4.67 -3.21 -3.79
C TRP A 37 5.71 -3.47 -4.87
N ASP A 38 6.10 -2.41 -5.56
CA ASP A 38 7.21 -2.43 -6.50
C ASP A 38 8.53 -2.62 -5.76
N ASP A 39 9.47 -3.35 -6.37
CA ASP A 39 10.74 -3.75 -5.75
C ASP A 39 10.67 -4.57 -4.44
N LEU A 40 9.48 -5.03 -4.02
CA LEU A 40 9.31 -5.96 -2.90
C LEU A 40 8.88 -7.36 -3.35
N PHE A 41 9.22 -8.34 -2.52
CA PHE A 41 8.80 -9.71 -2.76
C PHE A 41 7.28 -9.85 -2.55
N PRO A 42 6.59 -10.77 -3.27
CA PRO A 42 5.16 -10.98 -3.08
C PRO A 42 4.77 -11.31 -1.64
N GLU A 43 5.66 -11.95 -0.87
CA GLU A 43 5.43 -12.28 0.54
C GLU A 43 5.38 -11.03 1.45
N ASP A 44 5.97 -9.92 1.01
CA ASP A 44 5.97 -8.63 1.72
C ASP A 44 4.75 -7.77 1.34
N SER A 45 3.73 -8.36 0.70
CA SER A 45 2.48 -7.65 0.40
C SER A 45 1.76 -7.27 1.69
N THR A 46 1.24 -6.03 1.74
CA THR A 46 0.53 -5.52 2.92
C THR A 46 -0.93 -5.24 2.60
N TRP A 47 -1.80 -5.39 3.61
CA TRP A 47 -3.21 -5.04 3.50
C TRP A 47 -3.41 -3.57 3.85
N GLU A 48 -3.73 -2.77 2.85
CA GLU A 48 -3.91 -1.33 2.99
C GLU A 48 -5.38 -0.95 2.84
N SER A 49 -5.76 0.19 3.42
CA SER A 49 -7.07 0.80 3.16
C SER A 49 -7.17 1.16 1.68
N TYR A 50 -8.26 0.75 1.03
CA TYR A 50 -8.49 1.10 -0.37
C TYR A 50 -8.56 2.62 -0.56
N GLN A 51 -9.18 3.35 0.37
CA GLN A 51 -9.29 4.79 0.30
C GLN A 51 -7.92 5.46 0.40
N ASP A 52 -7.09 5.01 1.34
CA ASP A 52 -5.75 5.59 1.56
C ASP A 52 -4.84 5.35 0.35
N ILE A 53 -4.93 4.17 -0.26
CA ILE A 53 -4.20 3.86 -1.50
C ILE A 53 -4.65 4.77 -2.65
N MET A 54 -5.96 4.98 -2.81
CA MET A 54 -6.47 5.87 -3.87
C MET A 54 -6.07 7.33 -3.65
N ASP A 55 -6.03 7.78 -2.39
CA ASP A 55 -5.65 9.16 -2.04
C ASP A 55 -4.13 9.39 -2.15
N THR A 56 -3.33 8.36 -1.82
CA THR A 56 -1.86 8.44 -1.84
C THR A 56 -1.27 8.17 -3.23
N TYR A 57 -1.88 7.25 -4.00
CA TYR A 57 -1.44 6.83 -5.33
C TYR A 57 -2.60 6.97 -6.34
N PRO A 58 -2.96 8.21 -6.73
CA PRO A 58 -4.13 8.46 -7.57
C PRO A 58 -3.93 8.20 -9.08
N ASN A 59 -2.73 7.77 -9.52
CA ASN A 59 -2.38 7.55 -10.93
C ASN A 59 -1.92 6.11 -11.16
#